data_AF-A0A366XN63-F1
#
_entry.id   AF-A0A366XN63-F1
#
_cell.length_a   1.000
_cell.length_b   1.000
_cell.length_c   1.000
_cell.angle_alpha   90.00
_cell.angle_beta   90.00
_cell.angle_gamma   90.00
#
_symmetry.space_group_name_H-M   'P 1'
#
loop_
_entity.id
_entity.type
_entity.pdbx_description
1 polymer ?
#
loop_
_entity_poly.entity_id
_entity_poly.type
_entity_poly.pdbx_seq_one_letter_code
_entity_poly.pdbx_strand_id
1 'polypeptide(L)'
;MKIKVLKWSGNGMEYGDYNNPENWIGGFYELSIEYRPFDDEKRLNEALNALCKSSFFNGIWEEKKYYKKHSISLPIDIEDESVNQFYGTLFLSEDNELPCVISVVRVSGESDWLDIAIPQATFEKKYPYKYPLTKDLNPWLNKVDEMYT
;
A
#
# COMPACT_ATOMS: atom_id res chain seq x y z
N MET A 1 13.86 30.32 4.73
CA MET A 1 12.55 29.70 4.99
C MET A 1 12.78 28.34 5.64
N LYS A 2 12.52 28.19 6.95
CA LYS A 2 12.68 26.91 7.66
C LYS A 2 11.37 26.13 7.55
N ILE A 3 11.35 25.05 6.78
CA ILE A 3 10.20 24.15 6.72
C ILE A 3 10.15 23.42 8.07
N LYS A 4 9.12 23.73 8.86
CA LYS A 4 8.83 23.03 10.12
C LYS A 4 8.15 21.73 9.71
N VAL A 5 8.87 20.61 9.77
CA VAL A 5 8.25 19.29 9.65
C VAL A 5 7.40 19.10 10.90
N LEU A 6 6.08 19.26 10.74
CA LEU A 6 5.12 18.96 11.80
C LEU A 6 5.17 17.44 12.03
N LYS A 7 5.69 17.03 13.19
CA LYS A 7 5.46 15.67 13.70
C LYS A 7 3.96 15.53 13.95
N TRP A 8 3.33 14.61 13.23
CA TRP A 8 1.89 14.39 13.21
C TRP A 8 1.45 13.43 14.33
N SER A 9 0.23 13.62 14.84
CA SER A 9 -0.35 12.92 16.00
C SER A 9 -1.85 12.64 15.81
N GLY A 10 -2.29 12.24 14.62
CA GLY A 10 -3.65 11.72 14.45
C GLY A 10 -3.76 10.30 15.01
N ASN A 11 -4.93 9.94 15.51
CA ASN A 11 -5.23 8.57 15.93
C ASN A 11 -5.41 7.73 14.67
N GLY A 12 -4.29 7.27 14.08
CA GLY A 12 -4.33 6.29 13.01
C GLY A 12 -5.05 5.00 13.42
N MET A 13 -5.33 4.12 12.46
CA MET A 13 -6.08 2.87 12.66
C MET A 13 -5.60 2.11 13.91
N GLU A 14 -6.53 1.59 14.69
CA GLU A 14 -6.22 0.80 15.89
C GLU A 14 -5.64 -0.57 15.50
N TYR A 15 -4.75 -1.12 16.34
CA TYR A 15 -4.08 -2.40 16.05
C TYR A 15 -5.07 -3.56 15.86
N GLY A 16 -6.14 -3.59 16.65
CA GLY A 16 -7.18 -4.60 16.57
C GLY A 16 -7.95 -4.54 15.25
N ASP A 17 -8.27 -3.33 14.79
CA ASP A 17 -8.94 -3.11 13.51
C ASP A 17 -8.02 -3.50 12.34
N TYR A 18 -6.76 -3.08 12.39
CA TYR A 18 -5.78 -3.47 11.37
C TYR A 18 -5.64 -4.98 11.25
N ASN A 19 -5.57 -5.71 12.38
CA ASN A 19 -5.38 -7.16 12.37
C ASN A 19 -6.69 -7.96 12.28
N ASN A 20 -7.85 -7.31 12.19
CA ASN A 20 -9.13 -8.01 12.05
C ASN A 20 -9.13 -8.82 10.74
N PRO A 21 -9.24 -10.17 10.79
CA PRO A 21 -9.22 -11.01 9.59
C PRO A 21 -10.27 -10.64 8.55
N GLU A 22 -11.43 -10.13 8.96
CA GLU A 22 -12.50 -9.70 8.06
C GLU A 22 -12.09 -8.53 7.16
N ASN A 23 -11.06 -7.76 7.54
CA ASN A 23 -10.52 -6.67 6.72
C ASN A 23 -9.56 -7.16 5.63
N TRP A 24 -9.18 -8.44 5.61
CA TRP A 24 -8.17 -9.00 4.70
C TRP A 24 -8.70 -10.12 3.80
N ILE A 25 -10.02 -10.29 3.74
CA ILE A 25 -10.66 -11.30 2.89
C ILE A 25 -11.34 -10.64 1.68
N GLY A 26 -11.60 -11.43 0.64
CA GLY A 26 -12.26 -10.98 -0.57
C GLY A 26 -11.30 -10.42 -1.61
N GLY A 27 -11.77 -9.44 -2.37
CA GLY A 27 -11.00 -8.80 -3.43
C GLY A 27 -10.15 -7.63 -2.93
N PHE A 28 -9.26 -7.16 -3.80
CA PHE A 28 -8.43 -5.99 -3.58
C PHE A 28 -8.66 -4.97 -4.70
N TYR A 29 -8.57 -3.69 -4.35
CA TYR A 29 -8.35 -2.62 -5.32
C TYR A 29 -6.84 -2.40 -5.39
N GLU A 30 -6.26 -2.42 -6.59
CA GLU A 30 -4.81 -2.47 -6.77
C GLU A 30 -4.32 -1.34 -7.67
N LEU A 31 -3.25 -0.67 -7.25
CA LEU A 31 -2.38 0.09 -8.12
C LEU A 31 -1.15 -0.78 -8.44
N SER A 32 -0.89 -0.99 -9.73
CA SER A 32 0.32 -1.67 -10.20
C SER A 32 1.23 -0.71 -10.94
N ILE A 33 2.51 -0.67 -10.54
CA ILE A 33 3.54 0.15 -11.18
C ILE A 33 4.54 -0.76 -11.88
N GLU A 34 4.62 -0.63 -13.21
CA GLU A 34 5.58 -1.36 -14.03
C GLU A 34 6.96 -0.68 -14.01
N TYR A 35 8.01 -1.45 -13.75
CA TYR A 35 9.40 -1.03 -13.81
C TYR A 35 10.12 -1.67 -14.99
N ARG A 36 10.73 -0.83 -15.82
CA ARG A 36 11.57 -1.22 -16.96
C ARG A 36 12.89 -0.45 -16.98
N PRO A 37 14.03 -1.05 -17.38
CA PRO A 37 14.17 -2.43 -17.84
C PRO A 37 13.90 -3.44 -16.71
N PHE A 38 13.60 -4.68 -17.08
CA PHE A 38 13.44 -5.76 -16.10
C PHE A 38 14.75 -6.08 -15.39
N ASP A 39 14.65 -6.70 -14.22
CA ASP A 39 15.78 -7.14 -13.41
C ASP A 39 16.68 -5.98 -12.89
N ASP A 40 16.07 -4.80 -12.66
CA ASP A 40 16.76 -3.65 -12.07
C ASP A 40 16.46 -3.57 -10.56
N GLU A 41 17.11 -4.46 -9.80
CA GLU A 41 16.94 -4.57 -8.35
C GLU A 41 17.17 -3.24 -7.62
N LYS A 42 18.17 -2.47 -8.08
CA LYS A 42 18.48 -1.15 -7.51
C LYS A 42 17.29 -0.21 -7.67
N ARG A 43 16.67 -0.16 -8.84
CA ARG A 43 15.54 0.71 -9.12
C ARG A 43 14.30 0.34 -8.31
N LEU A 44 14.02 -0.94 -8.13
CA LEU A 44 12.92 -1.40 -7.26
C LEU A 44 13.15 -1.01 -5.80
N ASN A 45 14.37 -1.20 -5.30
CA ASN A 45 14.72 -0.79 -3.95
C ASN A 45 14.69 0.73 -3.75
N GLU A 46 15.06 1.52 -4.77
CA GLU A 46 14.87 2.97 -4.77
C GLU A 46 13.38 3.34 -4.72
N ALA A 47 12.51 2.62 -5.44
CA ALA A 47 11.06 2.82 -5.40
C ALA A 47 10.46 2.48 -4.02
N LEU A 48 10.83 1.35 -3.42
CA LEU A 48 10.42 1.00 -2.05
C LEU A 48 10.88 2.05 -1.04
N ASN A 49 12.12 2.53 -1.17
CA ASN A 49 12.64 3.58 -0.30
C ASN A 49 11.91 4.92 -0.49
N ALA A 50 11.50 5.25 -1.72
CA ALA A 50 10.66 6.41 -1.98
C ALA A 50 9.27 6.25 -1.34
N LEU A 51 8.68 5.06 -1.43
CA LEU A 51 7.41 4.73 -0.78
C LEU A 51 7.49 4.92 0.74
N CYS A 52 8.54 4.41 1.40
CA CYS A 52 8.75 4.60 2.85
C CYS A 52 8.90 6.07 3.27
N LYS A 53 9.33 6.95 2.37
CA LYS A 53 9.51 8.38 2.63
C LYS A 53 8.26 9.21 2.31
N SER A 54 7.27 8.60 1.66
CA SER A 54 6.02 9.25 1.31
C SER A 54 5.20 9.57 2.55
N SER A 55 4.59 10.76 2.60
CA SER A 55 3.63 11.10 3.65
C SER A 55 2.31 10.33 3.54
N PHE A 56 2.06 9.71 2.38
CA PHE A 56 0.84 8.93 2.13
C PHE A 56 0.96 7.49 2.64
N PHE A 57 2.17 7.01 2.95
CA PHE A 57 2.40 5.63 3.34
C PHE A 57 3.02 5.54 4.73
N ASN A 58 2.67 4.49 5.43
CA ASN A 58 3.33 4.11 6.67
C ASN A 58 3.58 2.60 6.71
N GLY A 59 4.77 2.25 7.18
CA GLY A 59 5.25 0.88 7.24
C GLY A 59 5.90 0.39 5.94
N ILE A 60 6.54 -0.76 6.09
CA ILE A 60 6.69 -1.87 5.14
C ILE A 60 6.96 -3.03 6.08
N TRP A 61 5.92 -3.75 6.49
CA TRP A 61 5.97 -4.77 7.52
C TRP A 61 5.94 -6.15 6.89
N GLU A 62 6.78 -7.06 7.37
CA GLU A 62 6.82 -8.45 6.88
C GLU A 62 5.52 -9.22 7.18
N GLU A 63 4.90 -8.93 8.33
CA GLU A 63 3.65 -9.56 8.75
C GLU A 63 2.69 -8.51 9.31
N LYS A 64 1.38 -8.74 9.14
CA LYS A 64 0.32 -7.86 9.67
C LYS A 64 0.46 -7.56 11.17
N LYS A 65 0.90 -8.55 11.95
CA LYS A 65 1.10 -8.42 13.42
C LYS A 65 2.19 -7.39 13.80
N TYR A 66 3.00 -6.97 12.84
CA TYR A 66 4.05 -5.96 13.00
C TYR A 66 3.59 -4.52 12.70
N TYR A 67 2.29 -4.32 12.43
CA TYR A 67 1.65 -3.01 12.36
C TYR A 67 2.17 -2.04 13.43
N LYS A 68 2.78 -0.93 13.00
CA LYS A 68 3.41 0.13 13.84
C LYS A 68 4.49 -0.36 14.82
N LYS A 69 5.04 -1.56 14.65
CA LYS A 69 6.09 -2.13 15.53
C LYS A 69 7.45 -2.14 14.86
N HIS A 70 7.58 -2.86 13.73
CA HIS A 70 8.87 -3.08 13.07
C HIS A 70 8.68 -3.13 11.56
N SER A 71 9.27 -2.17 10.86
CA SER A 71 9.42 -2.20 9.40
C SER A 71 10.66 -2.98 9.00
N ILE A 72 10.63 -3.60 7.83
CA ILE A 72 11.79 -4.26 7.25
C ILE A 72 12.94 -3.28 7.02
N SER A 73 14.15 -3.81 6.88
CA SER A 73 15.29 -3.04 6.41
C SER A 73 15.32 -3.05 4.88
N LEU A 74 15.58 -1.88 4.29
CA LEU A 74 15.88 -1.75 2.85
C LEU A 74 17.41 -1.59 2.65
N PRO A 75 17.98 -2.08 1.53
CA PRO A 75 17.31 -2.78 0.45
C PRO A 75 16.89 -4.21 0.84
N ILE A 76 15.88 -4.75 0.15
CA ILE A 76 15.56 -6.18 0.16
C ILE A 76 16.26 -6.88 -0.99
N ASP A 77 16.48 -8.19 -0.81
CA ASP A 77 16.85 -9.09 -1.89
C ASP A 77 15.59 -9.46 -2.69
N ILE A 78 15.69 -9.49 -4.03
CA ILE A 78 14.56 -9.74 -4.94
C ILE A 78 14.94 -10.89 -5.85
N GLU A 79 14.58 -12.10 -5.42
CA GLU A 79 14.85 -13.34 -6.14
C GLU A 79 14.10 -13.40 -7.49
N ASP A 80 14.66 -14.13 -8.45
CA ASP A 80 13.95 -14.48 -9.69
C ASP A 80 12.72 -15.35 -9.38
N GLU A 81 11.66 -15.22 -10.17
CA GLU A 81 10.41 -15.99 -10.01
C GLU A 81 9.79 -15.84 -8.61
N SER A 82 9.77 -14.61 -8.08
CA SER A 82 9.36 -14.34 -6.70
C SER A 82 8.24 -13.30 -6.59
N VAL A 83 7.49 -13.42 -5.49
CA VAL A 83 6.54 -12.41 -5.02
C VAL A 83 6.89 -12.09 -3.57
N ASN A 84 7.54 -10.94 -3.37
CA ASN A 84 7.85 -10.43 -2.03
C ASN A 84 6.68 -9.61 -1.53
N GLN A 85 5.98 -10.10 -0.50
CA GLN A 85 4.79 -9.46 0.03
C GLN A 85 5.07 -8.79 1.38
N PHE A 86 4.62 -7.56 1.50
CA PHE A 86 4.69 -6.75 2.71
C PHE A 86 3.32 -6.12 3.01
N TYR A 87 3.24 -5.51 4.18
CA TYR A 87 2.03 -4.90 4.70
C TYR A 87 2.29 -3.46 5.10
N GLY A 88 1.31 -2.60 4.88
CA GLY A 88 1.42 -1.18 5.16
C GLY A 88 0.07 -0.55 5.47
N THR A 89 0.09 0.77 5.58
CA THR A 89 -1.11 1.60 5.52
C THR A 89 -0.94 2.76 4.55
N LEU A 90 -2.06 3.19 3.96
CA LEU A 90 -2.20 4.34 3.07
C LEU A 90 -3.11 5.39 3.72
N PHE A 91 -2.68 6.64 3.74
CA PHE A 91 -3.50 7.77 4.20
C PHE A 91 -4.19 8.46 3.02
N LEU A 92 -5.53 8.38 2.96
CA LEU A 92 -6.34 9.18 2.02
C LEU A 92 -6.54 10.62 2.50
N SER A 93 -6.56 10.81 3.82
CA SER A 93 -6.65 12.09 4.52
C SER A 93 -6.22 11.88 5.97
N GLU A 94 -6.13 12.96 6.77
CA GLU A 94 -5.68 12.89 8.18
C GLU A 94 -6.40 11.80 8.98
N ASP A 95 -7.73 11.69 8.86
CA ASP A 95 -8.52 10.70 9.61
C ASP A 95 -8.84 9.42 8.82
N ASN A 96 -8.19 9.21 7.67
CA ASN A 96 -8.55 8.13 6.75
C ASN A 96 -7.35 7.28 6.35
N GLU A 97 -6.93 6.43 7.29
CA GLU A 97 -5.90 5.41 7.08
C GLU A 97 -6.54 4.08 6.62
N LEU A 98 -6.03 3.51 5.54
CA LEU A 98 -6.45 2.21 4.98
C LEU A 98 -5.32 1.20 5.10
N PRO A 99 -5.60 -0.08 5.39
CA PRO A 99 -4.59 -1.12 5.30
C PRO A 99 -4.27 -1.38 3.83
N CYS A 100 -3.02 -1.72 3.53
CA CYS A 100 -2.62 -2.16 2.20
C CYS A 100 -1.62 -3.32 2.28
N VAL A 101 -1.58 -4.07 1.19
CA VAL A 101 -0.52 -5.01 0.84
C VAL A 101 0.39 -4.30 -0.17
N ILE A 102 1.69 -4.48 0.00
CA ILE A 102 2.70 -4.02 -0.96
C ILE A 102 3.38 -5.27 -1.49
N SER A 103 3.36 -5.48 -2.80
CA SER A 103 3.96 -6.65 -3.43
C SER A 103 5.01 -6.24 -4.45
N VAL A 104 6.16 -6.89 -4.41
CA VAL A 104 7.18 -6.81 -5.47
C VAL A 104 7.17 -8.13 -6.22
N VAL A 105 6.87 -8.07 -7.51
CA VAL A 105 6.74 -9.26 -8.37
C VAL A 105 7.86 -9.25 -9.40
N ARG A 106 8.58 -10.37 -9.49
CA ARG A 106 9.62 -10.62 -10.48
C ARG A 106 9.37 -11.95 -11.18
N VAL A 107 9.31 -11.90 -12.51
CA VAL A 107 9.19 -13.06 -13.39
C VAL A 107 10.26 -12.95 -14.47
N SER A 108 10.94 -14.05 -14.77
CA SER A 108 12.10 -14.06 -15.66
C SER A 108 11.74 -13.57 -17.07
N GLY A 109 12.45 -12.54 -17.52
CA GLY A 109 12.25 -11.93 -18.84
C GLY A 109 11.02 -11.03 -18.95
N GLU A 110 10.28 -10.81 -17.86
CA GLU A 110 9.16 -9.88 -17.78
C GLU A 110 9.52 -8.63 -16.97
N SER A 111 8.71 -7.57 -17.06
CA SER A 111 8.94 -6.36 -16.27
C SER A 111 8.74 -6.63 -14.78
N ASP A 112 9.48 -5.90 -13.94
CA ASP A 112 9.27 -5.96 -12.50
C ASP A 112 8.06 -5.11 -12.12
N TRP A 113 7.29 -5.55 -11.11
CA TRP A 113 6.10 -4.83 -10.66
C TRP A 113 6.18 -4.48 -9.18
N LEU A 114 5.70 -3.27 -8.86
CA LEU A 114 5.39 -2.86 -7.50
C LEU A 114 3.89 -2.63 -7.41
N ASP A 115 3.21 -3.51 -6.70
CA ASP A 115 1.76 -3.46 -6.50
C ASP A 115 1.43 -2.93 -5.11
N ILE A 116 0.40 -2.10 -5.04
CA ILE A 116 -0.15 -1.57 -3.80
C ILE A 116 -1.64 -1.89 -3.80
N ALA A 117 -2.03 -2.86 -2.98
CA ALA A 117 -3.37 -3.42 -2.98
C ALA A 117 -4.10 -3.11 -1.66
N ILE A 118 -5.27 -2.49 -1.75
CA ILE A 118 -6.14 -2.16 -0.61
C ILE A 118 -7.27 -3.20 -0.55
N PRO A 119 -7.49 -3.88 0.59
CA PRO A 119 -8.60 -4.82 0.72
C PRO A 119 -9.96 -4.14 0.50
N GLN A 120 -10.79 -4.69 -0.39
CA GLN A 120 -12.12 -4.14 -0.69
C GLN A 120 -13.04 -4.07 0.52
N ALA A 121 -12.92 -5.04 1.44
CA ALA A 121 -13.64 -5.06 2.71
C ALA A 121 -13.42 -3.77 3.53
N THR A 122 -12.27 -3.10 3.38
CA THR A 122 -12.01 -1.81 4.02
C THR A 122 -12.91 -0.71 3.43
N PHE A 123 -13.09 -0.70 2.12
CA PHE A 123 -13.97 0.27 1.47
C PHE A 123 -15.43 0.04 1.83
N GLU A 124 -15.88 -1.21 1.90
CA GLU A 124 -17.24 -1.57 2.31
C GLU A 124 -17.61 -1.03 3.71
N LYS A 125 -16.63 -1.01 4.62
CA LYS A 125 -16.82 -0.49 5.98
C LYS A 125 -16.80 1.04 6.06
N LYS A 126 -16.11 1.71 5.14
CA LYS A 126 -15.91 3.17 5.18
C LYS A 126 -16.81 3.97 4.26
N TYR A 127 -17.29 3.37 3.18
CA TYR A 127 -18.02 4.06 2.14
C TYR A 127 -19.35 3.38 1.84
N PRO A 128 -20.35 4.11 1.31
CA PRO A 128 -21.55 3.51 0.75
C PRO A 128 -21.15 2.71 -0.51
N TYR A 129 -20.80 1.45 -0.29
CA TYR A 129 -20.25 0.56 -1.31
C TYR A 129 -21.36 -0.16 -2.07
N LYS A 130 -21.24 -0.20 -3.40
CA LYS A 130 -22.18 -0.88 -4.30
C LYS A 130 -21.46 -1.74 -5.31
N TYR A 131 -21.93 -2.97 -5.49
CA TYR A 131 -21.45 -3.85 -6.56
C TYR A 131 -22.23 -3.62 -7.87
N PRO A 132 -21.57 -3.70 -9.04
CA PRO A 132 -20.12 -3.85 -9.24
C PRO A 132 -19.34 -2.58 -8.88
N LEU A 133 -18.07 -2.73 -8.48
CA LEU A 133 -17.18 -1.62 -8.10
C LEU A 133 -16.82 -0.76 -9.32
N THR A 134 -17.68 0.20 -9.62
CA THR A 134 -17.55 1.15 -10.73
C THR A 134 -17.64 2.58 -10.20
N LYS A 135 -17.03 3.54 -10.91
CA LYS A 135 -17.05 4.96 -10.54
C LYS A 135 -18.47 5.55 -10.51
N ASP A 136 -19.35 5.09 -11.39
CA ASP A 136 -20.74 5.55 -11.44
C ASP A 136 -21.54 5.14 -10.19
N LEU A 137 -21.35 3.89 -9.74
CA LEU A 137 -22.03 3.37 -8.55
C LEU A 137 -21.33 3.78 -7.25
N ASN A 138 -20.04 4.09 -7.31
CA ASN A 138 -19.16 4.41 -6.18
C ASN A 138 -18.30 5.66 -6.47
N PRO A 139 -18.89 6.87 -6.50
CA PRO A 139 -18.17 8.09 -6.90
C PRO A 139 -16.95 8.45 -6.02
N TRP A 140 -16.90 7.91 -4.81
CA TRP A 140 -15.76 8.04 -3.89
C TRP A 140 -14.49 7.39 -4.44
N LEU A 141 -14.59 6.45 -5.40
CA LEU A 141 -13.43 5.87 -6.09
C LEU A 141 -12.59 6.93 -6.80
N ASN A 142 -13.19 8.01 -7.32
CA ASN A 142 -12.43 9.06 -7.98
C ASN A 142 -11.36 9.68 -7.05
N LYS A 143 -11.67 9.83 -5.75
CA LYS A 143 -10.71 10.35 -4.77
C LYS A 143 -9.58 9.36 -4.46
N VAL A 144 -9.88 8.06 -4.54
CA VAL A 144 -8.87 7.00 -4.37
C VAL A 144 -7.95 6.99 -5.59
N ASP A 145 -8.51 7.06 -6.79
CA ASP A 145 -7.76 7.16 -8.05
C ASP A 145 -6.86 8.40 -8.10
N GLU A 146 -7.35 9.57 -7.67
CA GLU A 146 -6.59 10.84 -7.64
C GLU A 146 -5.30 10.77 -6.82
N MET A 147 -5.15 9.80 -5.91
CA MET A 147 -3.92 9.64 -5.14
C MET A 147 -2.79 8.97 -5.91
N TYR A 148 -3.13 8.35 -7.03
CA TYR A 148 -2.21 7.61 -7.87
C TYR A 148 -1.79 8.38 -9.13
N THR A 149 -2.32 9.60 -9.33
CA THR A 149 -2.07 10.47 -10.49
C THR A 149 -1.50 11.81 -10.08
#